data_AF-A0A3D0SKV6-F1
#
_entry.id   AF-A0A3D0SKV6-F1
#
_cell.length_a   1.000
_cell.length_b   1.000
_cell.length_c   1.000
_cell.angle_alpha   90.00
_cell.angle_beta   90.00
_cell.angle_gamma   90.00
#
_symmetry.space_group_name_H-M   'P 1'
#
loop_
_entity.id
_entity.type
_entity.pdbx_description
1 polymer ?
#
loop_
_entity_poly.entity_id
_entity_poly.type
_entity_poly.pdbx_seq_one_letter_code
_entity_poly.pdbx_strand_id
1 'polypeptide(L)'
;MGEQALRDFRDRFHIPISDEQLNAAPFYKPADDSPEIKYLQERRAALGGYLPQRRRTAPPLTVPPLASFDALLQDTGERDMSTTMAFVRILTQLARDKNIGRSIVPIIADEARTFRIEGMFRSTVISSAT
;
A
#
# COMPACT_ATOMS: atom_id res chain seq x y z
N MET A 1 21.55 26.58 15.25
CA MET A 1 22.80 25.81 15.44
C MET A 1 23.94 26.79 15.31
N GLY A 2 24.91 26.81 16.22
CA GLY A 2 26.03 27.76 16.15
C GLY A 2 27.00 27.41 15.02
N GLU A 3 27.64 28.41 14.43
CA GLU A 3 28.63 28.28 13.34
C GLU A 3 29.73 27.25 13.66
N GLN A 4 30.18 27.20 14.92
CA GLN A 4 31.15 26.21 15.41
C GLN A 4 30.68 24.78 15.20
N ALA A 5 29.40 24.48 15.45
CA ALA A 5 28.87 23.12 15.28
C ALA A 5 28.85 22.69 13.81
N LEU A 6 28.66 23.63 12.87
CA LEU A 6 28.75 23.34 11.44
C LEU A 6 30.21 23.11 11.01
N ARG A 7 31.16 23.86 11.57
CA ARG A 7 32.61 23.68 11.32
C ARG A 7 33.05 22.30 11.79
N ASP A 8 32.74 21.97 13.04
CA ASP A 8 33.06 20.68 13.65
C ASP A 8 32.46 19.51 12.85
N PHE A 9 31.22 19.66 12.35
CA PHE A 9 30.56 18.64 11.52
C PHE A 9 31.26 18.47 10.16
N ARG A 10 31.51 19.58 9.45
CA ARG A 10 32.20 19.55 8.16
C ARG A 10 33.57 18.89 8.29
N ASP A 11 34.35 19.28 9.29
CA ASP A 11 35.72 18.81 9.49
C ASP A 11 35.74 17.33 9.87
N ARG A 12 34.81 16.90 10.74
CA ARG A 12 34.66 15.49 11.13
C ARG A 12 34.35 14.56 9.96
N PHE A 13 33.54 15.02 9.00
CA PHE A 13 33.13 14.23 7.84
C PHE A 13 33.91 14.57 6.57
N HIS A 14 34.94 15.43 6.66
CA HIS A 14 35.77 15.89 5.55
C HIS A 14 34.95 16.40 4.35
N ILE A 15 33.85 17.12 4.60
CA ILE A 15 32.97 17.63 3.54
C ILE A 15 33.68 18.82 2.86
N PRO A 16 33.87 18.83 1.53
CA PRO A 16 34.64 19.85 0.83
C PRO A 16 33.82 21.13 0.62
N ILE A 17 33.49 21.81 1.71
CA ILE A 17 32.83 23.12 1.75
C ILE A 17 33.79 24.12 2.40
N SER A 18 34.04 25.26 1.75
CA SER A 18 34.92 26.29 2.29
C SER A 18 34.34 26.96 3.54
N ASP A 19 35.20 27.53 4.39
CA ASP A 19 34.81 28.30 5.57
C ASP A 19 33.82 29.43 5.24
N GLU A 20 34.06 30.14 4.12
CA GLU A 20 33.24 31.26 3.66
C GLU A 20 31.81 30.84 3.31
N GLN A 21 31.65 29.62 2.79
CA GLN A 21 30.36 29.08 2.36
C GLN A 21 29.57 28.46 3.51
N LEU A 22 30.21 28.16 4.63
CA LEU A 22 29.62 27.36 5.70
C LEU A 22 28.41 28.04 6.36
N ASN A 23 28.42 29.36 6.46
CA ASN A 23 27.32 30.16 7.01
C ASN A 23 26.03 30.06 6.18
N ALA A 24 26.14 29.75 4.88
CA ALA A 24 24.98 29.53 4.01
C ALA A 24 24.40 28.10 4.14
N ALA A 25 25.04 27.22 4.90
CA ALA A 25 24.68 25.80 5.04
C ALA A 25 24.33 25.11 3.70
N PRO A 26 25.23 25.17 2.70
CA PRO A 26 24.93 24.69 1.36
C PRO A 26 24.79 23.17 1.33
N PHE A 27 23.93 22.66 0.45
CA PHE A 27 23.94 21.25 0.11
C PHE A 27 25.20 20.91 -0.69
N TYR A 28 25.89 19.85 -0.29
CA TYR A 28 26.98 19.28 -1.06
C TYR A 28 26.48 18.08 -1.89
N LYS A 29 26.69 18.15 -3.20
CA LYS A 29 26.53 17.04 -4.12
C LYS A 29 27.89 16.82 -4.81
N PRO A 30 28.50 15.63 -4.71
CA PRO A 30 29.70 15.33 -5.49
C PRO A 30 29.42 15.43 -7.00
N ALA A 31 30.49 15.57 -7.80
CA ALA A 31 30.38 15.59 -9.25
C ALA A 31 29.76 14.28 -9.78
N ASP A 32 29.01 14.35 -10.88
CA ASP A 32 28.30 13.19 -11.42
C ASP A 32 29.24 12.07 -11.89
N ASP A 33 30.50 12.38 -12.18
CA ASP A 33 31.55 11.45 -12.57
C ASP A 33 32.45 10.96 -11.41
N SER A 34 32.17 11.43 -10.19
CA SER A 34 32.93 11.05 -8.99
C SER A 34 32.78 9.55 -8.68
N PRO A 35 33.81 8.93 -8.05
CA PRO A 35 33.73 7.52 -7.68
C PRO A 35 32.57 7.24 -6.70
N GLU A 36 32.24 8.19 -5.82
CA GLU A 36 31.13 8.08 -4.87
C GLU A 36 29.77 8.01 -5.57
N ILE A 37 29.52 8.89 -6.55
CA ILE A 37 28.26 8.90 -7.30
C ILE A 37 28.13 7.65 -8.18
N LYS A 38 29.21 7.25 -8.86
CA LYS A 38 29.23 6.01 -9.66
C LYS A 38 28.90 4.79 -8.79
N TYR A 39 29.59 4.64 -7.66
CA TYR A 39 29.33 3.54 -6.72
C TYR A 39 27.89 3.56 -6.19
N LEU A 40 27.38 4.74 -5.81
CA LEU A 40 26.01 4.89 -5.32
C LEU A 40 25.00 4.44 -6.39
N GLN A 41 25.15 4.91 -7.63
CA GLN A 41 24.25 4.58 -8.74
C GLN A 41 24.30 3.09 -9.07
N GLU A 42 25.49 2.48 -9.14
CA GLU A 42 25.67 1.05 -9.39
C GLU A 42 24.97 0.19 -8.33
N ARG A 43 25.10 0.55 -7.05
CA ARG A 43 24.44 -0.18 -5.96
C ARG A 43 22.93 -0.04 -6.02
N ARG A 44 22.41 1.15 -6.35
CA ARG A 44 20.96 1.34 -6.54
C ARG A 44 20.44 0.55 -7.73
N ALA A 45 21.16 0.54 -8.85
CA ALA A 45 20.80 -0.25 -10.02
C ALA A 45 20.75 -1.75 -9.70
N ALA A 46 21.77 -2.28 -9.02
CA ALA A 46 21.84 -3.67 -8.59
C ALA A 46 20.70 -4.06 -7.61
N LEU A 47 20.16 -3.11 -6.86
CA LEU A 47 19.05 -3.30 -5.90
C LEU A 47 17.66 -3.00 -6.49
N GLY A 48 17.54 -2.89 -7.82
CA GLY A 48 16.25 -2.68 -8.48
C GLY A 48 15.76 -1.23 -8.53
N GLY A 49 16.67 -0.26 -8.39
CA GLY A 49 16.39 1.18 -8.54
C GLY A 49 16.40 1.95 -7.21
N TYR A 50 15.76 3.11 -7.16
CA TYR A 50 15.72 3.99 -5.98
C TYR A 50 14.49 3.74 -5.10
N LEU A 51 14.65 3.93 -3.79
CA LEU A 51 13.58 3.87 -2.80
C LEU A 51 13.73 5.03 -1.80
N PRO A 52 12.63 5.58 -1.25
CA PRO A 52 11.25 5.15 -1.44
C PRO A 52 10.67 5.55 -2.81
N GLN A 53 9.79 4.70 -3.36
CA GLN A 53 9.04 4.98 -4.59
C GLN A 53 7.56 4.68 -4.37
N ARG A 54 6.68 5.57 -4.84
CA ARG A 54 5.23 5.37 -4.79
C ARG A 54 4.66 5.14 -6.19
N ARG A 55 3.99 4.00 -6.39
CA ARG A 55 3.19 3.73 -7.60
C ARG A 55 1.76 4.18 -7.36
N ARG A 56 1.24 5.03 -8.26
CA ARG A 56 -0.10 5.63 -8.11
C ARG A 56 -1.19 4.90 -8.90
N THR A 57 -0.81 4.07 -9.85
CA THR A 57 -1.71 3.35 -10.73
C THR A 57 -1.60 1.86 -10.47
N ALA A 58 -2.72 1.17 -10.64
CA ALA A 58 -2.82 -0.28 -10.61
C ALA A 58 -3.53 -0.75 -11.90
N PRO A 59 -3.33 -2.00 -12.33
CA PRO A 59 -4.11 -2.58 -13.43
C PRO A 59 -5.61 -2.50 -13.12
N PRO A 60 -6.47 -2.19 -14.11
CA PRO A 60 -7.91 -2.20 -13.91
C PRO A 60 -8.41 -3.61 -13.64
N LEU A 61 -9.43 -3.73 -12.80
CA LEU A 61 -10.10 -5.00 -12.50
C LEU A 61 -11.38 -5.13 -13.30
N THR A 62 -11.64 -6.31 -13.85
CA THR A 62 -12.92 -6.65 -14.48
C THR A 62 -13.94 -6.95 -13.38
N VAL A 63 -14.89 -6.05 -13.15
CA VAL A 63 -15.93 -6.22 -12.12
C VAL A 63 -17.18 -6.90 -12.68
N PRO A 64 -17.94 -7.65 -11.86
CA PRO A 64 -19.20 -8.23 -12.29
C PRO A 64 -20.21 -7.14 -12.67
N PRO A 65 -21.03 -7.35 -13.72
CA PRO A 65 -22.07 -6.40 -14.11
C PRO A 65 -23.17 -6.31 -13.04
N LEU A 66 -23.92 -5.20 -13.02
CA LEU A 66 -25.01 -4.99 -12.08
C LEU A 66 -26.04 -6.15 -12.08
N ALA A 67 -26.30 -6.72 -13.26
CA ALA A 67 -27.19 -7.87 -13.45
C ALA A 67 -26.79 -9.12 -12.63
N SER A 68 -25.51 -9.23 -12.24
CA SER A 68 -25.09 -10.30 -11.33
C SER A 68 -25.86 -10.22 -10.01
N PHE A 69 -26.22 -9.02 -9.56
CA PHE A 69 -26.89 -8.77 -8.29
C PHE A 69 -28.42 -8.71 -8.38
N ASP A 70 -29.05 -9.14 -9.49
CA ASP A 70 -30.50 -9.00 -9.71
C ASP A 70 -31.36 -9.54 -8.56
N ALA A 71 -30.96 -10.68 -7.96
CA ALA A 71 -31.66 -11.27 -6.81
C ALA A 71 -31.65 -10.40 -5.55
N LEU A 72 -30.78 -9.40 -5.47
CA LEU A 72 -30.72 -8.40 -4.40
C LEU A 72 -31.38 -7.06 -4.79
N LEU A 73 -31.63 -6.86 -6.08
CA LEU A 73 -32.30 -5.66 -6.61
C LEU A 73 -33.82 -5.84 -6.64
N GLN A 74 -34.30 -7.08 -6.61
CA GLN A 74 -35.71 -7.40 -6.51
C GLN A 74 -36.24 -7.23 -5.08
N ASP A 75 -37.56 -7.01 -4.98
CA ASP A 75 -38.26 -6.95 -3.70
C ASP A 75 -38.06 -8.26 -2.90
N THR A 76 -37.88 -8.13 -1.59
CA THR A 76 -37.66 -9.27 -0.69
C THR A 76 -38.94 -10.03 -0.40
N GLY A 77 -40.08 -9.49 -0.84
CA GLY A 77 -41.41 -10.08 -0.67
C GLY A 77 -41.75 -10.21 0.80
N GLU A 78 -42.19 -11.40 1.22
CA GLU A 78 -42.59 -11.67 2.60
C GLU A 78 -41.40 -11.83 3.58
N ARG A 79 -40.15 -11.80 3.09
CA ARG A 79 -38.98 -11.99 3.94
C ARG A 79 -38.34 -10.67 4.30
N ASP A 80 -38.23 -10.41 5.60
CA ASP A 80 -37.43 -9.31 6.10
C ASP A 80 -35.94 -9.60 5.95
N MET A 81 -35.21 -8.60 5.46
CA MET A 81 -33.76 -8.66 5.32
C MET A 81 -33.14 -7.36 5.82
N SER A 82 -32.18 -7.46 6.74
CA SER A 82 -31.41 -6.28 7.15
C SER A 82 -30.38 -5.90 6.08
N THR A 83 -29.97 -4.63 6.08
CA THR A 83 -28.91 -4.14 5.18
C THR A 83 -27.59 -4.88 5.39
N THR A 84 -27.28 -5.33 6.61
CA THR A 84 -26.13 -6.18 6.91
C THR A 84 -26.24 -7.53 6.18
N MET A 85 -27.41 -8.16 6.18
CA MET A 85 -27.61 -9.42 5.46
C MET A 85 -27.48 -9.23 3.94
N ALA A 86 -28.00 -8.12 3.41
CA ALA A 86 -27.81 -7.75 2.00
C ALA A 86 -26.32 -7.54 1.66
N PHE A 87 -25.59 -6.80 2.50
CA PHE A 87 -24.15 -6.57 2.35
C PHE A 87 -23.36 -7.89 2.33
N VAL A 88 -23.65 -8.82 3.24
CA VAL A 88 -22.97 -10.13 3.27
C VAL A 88 -23.25 -10.94 2.00
N ARG A 89 -24.47 -10.86 1.43
CA ARG A 89 -24.78 -11.50 0.15
C ARG A 89 -23.99 -10.88 -1.02
N ILE A 90 -23.90 -9.55 -1.09
CA ILE A 90 -23.06 -8.84 -2.08
C ILE A 90 -21.61 -9.29 -1.94
N LEU A 91 -21.07 -9.26 -0.72
CA LEU A 91 -19.69 -9.63 -0.45
C LEU A 91 -19.40 -11.10 -0.80
N THR A 92 -20.34 -12.01 -0.51
CA THR A 92 -20.24 -13.43 -0.88
C THR A 92 -20.18 -13.60 -2.39
N GLN A 93 -21.01 -12.84 -3.13
CA GLN A 93 -21.04 -12.90 -4.57
C GLN A 93 -19.75 -12.35 -5.20
N LEU A 94 -19.25 -11.21 -4.70
CA LEU A 94 -17.97 -10.64 -5.12
C LEU A 94 -16.80 -11.60 -4.81
N ALA A 95 -16.81 -12.27 -3.64
CA ALA A 95 -15.78 -13.23 -3.26
C ALA A 95 -15.78 -14.51 -4.12
N ARG A 96 -16.92 -14.89 -4.70
CA ARG A 96 -17.06 -16.04 -5.61
C ARG A 96 -16.79 -15.69 -7.07
N ASP A 97 -16.72 -14.40 -7.41
CA ASP A 97 -16.43 -13.95 -8.77
C ASP A 97 -15.02 -14.38 -9.19
N LYS A 98 -14.89 -14.93 -10.40
CA LYS A 98 -13.63 -15.48 -10.90
C LYS A 98 -12.57 -14.42 -11.21
N ASN A 99 -12.98 -13.18 -11.46
CA ASN A 99 -12.11 -12.09 -11.83
C ASN A 99 -11.59 -11.34 -10.61
N ILE A 100 -12.47 -11.02 -9.65
CA ILE A 100 -12.12 -10.17 -8.49
C ILE A 100 -12.12 -10.89 -7.16
N GLY A 101 -12.63 -12.12 -7.06
CA GLY A 101 -12.79 -12.83 -5.78
C GLY A 101 -11.49 -12.95 -4.98
N ARG A 102 -10.35 -13.11 -5.67
CA ARG A 102 -9.01 -13.15 -5.05
C ARG A 102 -8.56 -11.82 -4.44
N SER A 103 -9.15 -10.71 -4.87
CA SER A 103 -8.87 -9.36 -4.38
C SER A 103 -9.84 -8.91 -3.28
N ILE A 104 -10.88 -9.69 -2.99
CA ILE A 104 -11.82 -9.42 -1.91
C ILE A 104 -11.28 -10.01 -0.61
N VAL A 105 -10.96 -9.14 0.34
CA VAL A 105 -10.43 -9.53 1.66
C VAL A 105 -11.40 -9.05 2.75
N PRO A 106 -12.36 -9.90 3.18
CA PRO A 106 -13.20 -9.59 4.32
C PRO A 106 -12.37 -9.54 5.61
N ILE A 107 -12.49 -8.46 6.38
CA ILE A 107 -11.83 -8.29 7.68
C ILE A 107 -12.92 -8.22 8.75
N ILE A 108 -12.79 -9.03 9.79
CA ILE A 108 -13.76 -9.13 10.88
C ILE A 108 -12.99 -9.10 12.20
N ALA A 109 -13.45 -8.26 13.13
CA ALA A 109 -12.91 -8.20 14.48
C ALA A 109 -13.74 -9.12 15.40
N ASP A 110 -13.47 -10.44 15.36
CA ASP A 110 -14.06 -11.51 16.20
C ASP A 110 -15.58 -11.76 16.07
N GLU A 111 -16.37 -10.73 15.80
CA GLU A 111 -17.83 -10.70 15.79
C GLU A 111 -18.49 -11.31 14.53
N ALA A 112 -17.92 -12.40 13.99
CA ALA A 112 -18.42 -13.01 12.75
C ALA A 112 -19.85 -13.58 12.88
N ARG A 113 -20.20 -14.06 14.08
CA ARG A 113 -21.54 -14.55 14.44
C ARG A 113 -22.58 -13.45 14.31
N THR A 114 -22.28 -12.30 14.89
CA THR A 114 -23.17 -11.14 15.00
C THR A 114 -23.55 -10.61 13.62
N PHE A 115 -22.61 -10.61 12.69
CA PHE A 115 -22.85 -10.16 11.32
C PHE A 115 -23.31 -11.28 10.37
N ARG A 116 -23.51 -12.51 10.86
CA ARG A 116 -23.86 -13.69 10.05
C ARG A 116 -22.90 -13.96 8.89
N ILE A 117 -21.62 -13.60 9.06
CA ILE A 117 -20.57 -13.82 8.05
C ILE A 117 -20.07 -15.27 8.10
N GLU A 118 -20.47 -16.05 9.12
CA GLU A 118 -20.08 -17.45 9.30
C GLU A 118 -20.33 -18.33 8.06
N GLY A 119 -21.38 -18.05 7.29
CA GLY A 119 -21.70 -18.76 6.06
C GLY A 119 -20.65 -18.60 4.96
N MET A 120 -19.89 -17.50 4.96
CA MET A 120 -18.83 -17.25 3.98
C MET A 120 -17.58 -18.08 4.23
N PHE A 121 -17.29 -18.45 5.48
CA PHE A 121 -16.10 -19.24 5.83
C PHE A 121 -16.09 -20.64 5.21
N ARG A 122 -17.25 -21.17 4.80
CA ARG A 122 -17.31 -22.44 4.06
C ARG A 122 -16.83 -22.31 2.61
N SER A 123 -16.91 -21.11 2.04
CA SER A 123 -16.52 -20.83 0.64
C SER A 123 -15.19 -20.11 0.49
N THR A 124 -14.60 -19.60 1.58
CA THR A 124 -13.35 -18.83 1.57
C THR A 124 -12.41 -19.36 2.65
N VAL A 125 -11.14 -19.57 2.31
CA VAL A 125 -10.12 -19.99 3.28
C VAL A 125 -9.86 -18.84 4.26
N ILE A 126 -10.01 -19.11 5.56
CA ILE A 126 -9.55 -18.20 6.60
C ILE A 126 -8.03 -18.18 6.55
N SER A 127 -7.44 -17.00 6.31
CA SER A 127 -5.99 -16.85 6.33
C SER A 127 -5.47 -17.01 7.75
N SER A 128 -4.98 -18.20 8.08
CA SER A 128 -4.17 -18.46 9.28
C SER A 128 -2.72 -18.52 8.84
N ALA A 129 -1.93 -17.53 9.24
CA ALA A 129 -0.48 -17.63 9.19
C ALA A 129 -0.04 -18.29 10.49
N THR A 130 0.26 -19.59 10.42
CA THR A 130 1.18 -20.26 11.34
C THR A 130 2.45 -20.56 10.55
#